data_AF-A0A6F9CX79-F1
#
_entry.id   AF-A0A6F9CX79-F1
#
_cell.length_a   1.000
_cell.length_b   1.000
_cell.length_c   1.000
_cell.angle_alpha   90.00
_cell.angle_beta   90.00
_cell.angle_gamma   90.00
#
_symmetry.space_group_name_H-M   'P 1'
#
loop_
_entity.id
_entity.type
_entity.pdbx_description
1 polymer ?
#
loop_
_entity_poly.entity_id
_entity_poly.type
_entity_poly.pdbx_seq_one_letter_code
_entity_poly.pdbx_strand_id
1 'polypeptide(L)'
;MDYLEEFGFNEPILVLKKDGLGMSMPAPTFYISDVENHVGPDVGVDVIDVTKQTDSKMKLKEFVDYYYSTNRKKVLNVINLEFSDTRMDSIVESPQIVRRLSWVENYWPDDALLGKPKVTKYCLICVKDSYTDFHIECGGASVWYHVLK
;
A
#
# COMPACT_ATOMS: atom_id res chain seq x y z
N MET A 1 9.36 -7.65 20.10
CA MET A 1 9.82 -8.92 19.54
C MET A 1 9.43 -10.02 20.50
N ASP A 2 9.74 -9.82 21.77
CA ASP A 2 9.42 -10.69 22.91
C ASP A 2 8.03 -11.33 22.81
N TYR A 3 6.97 -10.53 22.59
CA TYR A 3 5.61 -11.06 22.42
C TYR A 3 5.44 -12.01 21.21
N LEU A 4 5.94 -11.65 20.02
CA LEU A 4 5.77 -12.50 18.83
C LEU A 4 6.69 -13.74 18.88
N GLU A 5 7.83 -13.65 19.54
CA GLU A 5 8.71 -14.80 19.77
C GLU A 5 8.13 -15.77 20.80
N GLU A 6 7.49 -15.24 21.85
CA GLU A 6 6.86 -16.04 22.91
C GLU A 6 5.55 -16.70 22.47
N PHE A 7 4.68 -15.95 21.78
CA PHE A 7 3.32 -16.38 21.44
C PHE A 7 3.14 -16.78 19.96
N GLY A 8 4.15 -16.53 19.12
CA GLY A 8 4.09 -16.75 17.68
C GLY A 8 3.34 -15.65 16.92
N PHE A 9 3.40 -15.74 15.59
CA PHE A 9 2.67 -14.86 14.67
C PHE A 9 1.86 -15.69 13.66
N ASN A 10 0.89 -16.44 14.18
CA ASN A 10 0.11 -17.44 13.42
C ASN A 10 -1.31 -16.98 13.06
N GLU A 11 -1.78 -15.88 13.65
CA GLU A 11 -3.14 -15.36 13.48
C GLU A 11 -3.10 -13.84 13.21
N PRO A 12 -4.12 -13.27 12.54
CA PRO A 12 -4.21 -11.83 12.31
C PRO A 12 -4.24 -11.03 13.63
N ILE A 13 -3.47 -9.94 13.68
CA ILE A 13 -3.44 -9.03 14.84
C ILE A 13 -4.14 -7.72 14.46
N LEU A 14 -5.20 -7.37 15.20
CA LEU A 14 -5.91 -6.10 15.04
C LEU A 14 -5.46 -5.09 16.11
N VAL A 15 -5.00 -3.93 15.66
CA VAL A 15 -4.67 -2.80 16.54
C VAL A 15 -5.60 -1.63 16.25
N LEU A 16 -6.45 -1.29 17.23
CA LEU A 16 -7.51 -0.28 17.05
C LEU A 16 -7.00 1.16 17.00
N LYS A 17 -5.85 1.44 17.64
CA LYS A 17 -5.24 2.78 17.70
C LYS A 17 -3.79 2.69 17.29
N LYS A 18 -3.34 3.64 16.47
CA LYS A 18 -1.96 3.66 15.97
C LYS A 18 -0.91 4.01 17.03
N ASP A 19 -1.34 4.51 18.20
CA ASP A 19 -0.45 4.90 19.29
C ASP A 19 0.44 3.73 19.72
N GLY A 20 1.75 3.99 19.82
CA GLY A 20 2.74 2.97 20.18
C GLY A 20 3.23 2.08 19.04
N LEU A 21 2.65 2.16 17.83
CA LEU A 21 3.12 1.35 16.68
C LEU A 21 4.42 1.85 16.04
N GLY A 22 4.88 3.05 16.41
CA GLY A 22 6.07 3.67 15.80
C GLY A 22 5.92 3.90 14.30
N MET A 23 4.68 4.10 13.84
CA MET A 23 4.33 4.41 12.46
C MET A 23 4.02 5.89 12.28
N SER A 24 4.24 6.40 11.08
CA SER A 24 3.84 7.74 10.65
C SER A 24 2.90 7.60 9.47
N MET A 25 1.79 8.32 9.52
CA MET A 25 0.82 8.40 8.44
C MET A 25 0.49 9.88 8.20
N PRO A 26 0.12 10.25 6.96
CA PRO A 26 -0.36 11.60 6.71
C PRO A 26 -1.61 11.91 7.52
N ALA A 27 -1.92 13.21 7.66
CA ALA A 27 -3.09 13.66 8.40
C ALA A 27 -4.39 13.07 7.80
N PRO A 28 -5.47 12.89 8.59
CA PRO A 28 -6.77 12.42 8.08
C PRO A 28 -7.38 13.32 7.00
N THR A 29 -6.86 14.53 6.79
CA THR A 29 -7.26 15.40 5.68
C THR A 29 -6.66 14.96 4.34
N PHE A 30 -5.55 14.22 4.34
CA PHE A 30 -4.86 13.73 3.16
C PHE A 30 -5.80 12.91 2.27
N TYR A 31 -5.80 13.20 0.98
CA TYR A 31 -6.76 12.65 0.05
C TYR A 31 -6.12 12.27 -1.27
N ILE A 32 -6.90 11.69 -2.18
CA ILE A 32 -6.37 11.13 -3.44
C ILE A 32 -5.65 12.17 -4.31
N SER A 33 -6.07 13.44 -4.27
CA SER A 33 -5.36 14.54 -4.93
C SER A 33 -3.97 14.79 -4.35
N ASP A 34 -3.78 14.54 -3.05
CA ASP A 34 -2.47 14.63 -2.42
C ASP A 34 -1.58 13.46 -2.85
N VAL A 35 -2.14 12.26 -3.04
CA VAL A 35 -1.41 11.12 -3.62
C VAL A 35 -0.90 11.49 -5.01
N GLU A 36 -1.76 12.03 -5.89
CA GLU A 36 -1.37 12.52 -7.21
C GLU A 36 -0.23 13.54 -7.13
N ASN A 37 -0.33 14.51 -6.20
CA ASN A 37 0.69 15.53 -6.01
C ASN A 37 2.04 14.95 -5.54
N HIS A 38 2.04 13.97 -4.64
CA HIS A 38 3.29 13.42 -4.09
C HIS A 38 3.94 12.40 -5.01
N VAL A 39 3.13 11.56 -5.67
CA VAL A 39 3.59 10.48 -6.57
C VAL A 39 3.89 11.00 -7.97
N GLY A 40 3.02 11.86 -8.50
CA GLY A 40 3.13 12.46 -9.84
C GLY A 40 1.98 12.02 -10.76
N PRO A 41 1.39 12.97 -11.53
CA PRO A 41 0.20 12.71 -12.33
C PRO A 41 0.43 11.74 -13.50
N ASP A 42 1.66 11.72 -14.03
CA ASP A 42 2.04 10.90 -15.19
C ASP A 42 2.51 9.48 -14.82
N VAL A 43 2.58 9.15 -13.52
CA VAL A 43 2.93 7.79 -13.07
C VAL A 43 1.89 6.81 -13.57
N GLY A 44 2.35 5.77 -14.27
CA GLY A 44 1.49 4.67 -14.70
C GLY A 44 1.12 3.78 -13.52
N VAL A 45 -0.18 3.52 -13.36
CA VAL A 45 -0.72 2.68 -12.28
C VAL A 45 -1.47 1.48 -12.85
N ASP A 46 -1.34 0.35 -12.18
CA ASP A 46 -2.13 -0.84 -12.44
C ASP A 46 -3.53 -0.66 -11.84
N VAL A 47 -4.55 -0.86 -12.67
CA VAL A 47 -5.95 -0.67 -12.33
C VAL A 47 -6.75 -1.91 -12.66
N ILE A 48 -7.47 -2.40 -11.66
CA ILE A 48 -8.33 -3.57 -11.76
C ILE A 48 -9.74 -3.09 -12.11
N ASP A 49 -10.31 -3.56 -13.22
CA ASP A 49 -11.75 -3.48 -13.49
C ASP A 49 -12.44 -4.59 -12.69
N VAL A 50 -12.95 -4.22 -11.50
CA VAL A 50 -13.49 -5.16 -10.51
C VAL A 50 -14.64 -5.98 -11.08
N THR A 51 -15.44 -5.39 -11.98
CA THR A 51 -16.59 -6.06 -12.58
C THR A 51 -16.21 -7.18 -13.55
N LYS A 52 -14.98 -7.16 -14.05
CA LYS A 52 -14.46 -8.12 -15.03
C LYS A 52 -13.32 -8.96 -14.49
N GLN A 53 -12.75 -8.58 -13.34
CA GLN A 53 -11.52 -9.15 -12.80
C GLN A 53 -10.39 -9.11 -13.85
N THR A 54 -10.23 -7.96 -14.51
CA THR A 54 -9.19 -7.75 -15.53
C THR A 54 -8.33 -6.55 -15.18
N ASP A 55 -7.03 -6.67 -15.41
CA ASP A 55 -6.07 -5.59 -15.23
C ASP A 55 -5.98 -4.68 -16.45
N SER A 56 -5.69 -3.42 -16.17
CA SER A 56 -5.39 -2.40 -17.17
C SER A 56 -4.38 -1.41 -16.60
N LYS A 57 -3.80 -0.57 -17.45
CA LYS A 57 -2.90 0.51 -17.01
C LYS A 57 -3.48 1.85 -17.41
N MET A 58 -3.30 2.85 -16.56
CA MET A 58 -3.62 4.24 -16.86
C MET A 58 -2.69 5.17 -16.08
N LYS A 59 -2.71 6.47 -16.37
CA LYS A 59 -1.99 7.46 -15.56
C LYS A 59 -2.71 7.66 -14.23
N LEU A 60 -1.95 7.96 -13.17
CA LEU A 60 -2.50 8.27 -11.85
C LEU A 60 -3.53 9.41 -11.93
N LYS A 61 -3.25 10.44 -12.73
CA LYS A 61 -4.21 11.52 -13.00
C LYS A 61 -5.52 11.04 -13.58
N GLU A 62 -5.50 10.13 -14.56
CA GLU A 62 -6.71 9.58 -15.18
C GLU A 62 -7.55 8.81 -14.16
N PHE A 63 -6.88 8.08 -13.26
CA PHE A 63 -7.54 7.39 -12.15
C PHE A 63 -8.14 8.38 -11.13
N VAL A 64 -7.42 9.46 -10.81
CA VAL A 64 -7.90 10.51 -9.89
C VAL A 64 -9.13 11.21 -10.49
N ASP A 65 -9.09 11.58 -11.77
CA ASP A 65 -10.23 12.15 -12.50
C ASP A 65 -11.43 11.19 -12.49
N TYR A 66 -11.20 9.89 -12.70
CA TYR A 66 -12.23 8.85 -12.56
C TYR A 66 -12.80 8.80 -11.13
N TYR A 67 -11.95 8.88 -10.11
CA TYR A 67 -12.35 8.79 -8.70
C TYR A 67 -13.29 9.93 -8.32
N TYR A 68 -13.03 11.15 -8.79
CA TYR A 68 -13.88 12.31 -8.52
C TYR A 68 -15.12 12.40 -9.41
N SER A 69 -15.21 11.60 -10.47
CA SER A 69 -16.36 11.59 -11.36
C SER A 69 -17.64 11.19 -10.62
N THR A 70 -18.70 11.96 -10.82
CA THR A 70 -20.04 11.67 -10.28
C THR A 70 -20.77 10.58 -11.05
N ASN A 71 -20.28 10.19 -12.23
CA ASN A 71 -20.90 9.21 -13.12
C ASN A 71 -19.93 8.07 -13.47
N ARG A 72 -19.54 7.29 -12.45
CA ARG A 72 -18.66 6.11 -12.63
C ARG A 72 -19.45 4.95 -13.24
N LYS A 73 -19.09 4.58 -14.48
CA LYS A 73 -19.68 3.43 -15.20
C LYS A 73 -19.03 2.08 -14.88
N LYS A 74 -17.86 2.12 -14.25
CA LYS A 74 -17.05 0.96 -13.87
C LYS A 74 -16.65 1.08 -12.41
N VAL A 75 -16.34 -0.04 -11.77
CA VAL A 75 -15.70 -0.10 -10.45
C VAL A 75 -14.23 -0.39 -10.68
N LEU A 76 -13.38 0.63 -10.53
CA LEU A 76 -11.94 0.53 -10.74
C LEU A 76 -11.22 0.59 -9.40
N ASN A 77 -10.19 -0.24 -9.24
CA ASN A 77 -9.43 -0.35 -8.01
C ASN A 77 -7.93 -0.23 -8.27
N VAL A 78 -7.20 0.48 -7.39
CA VAL A 78 -5.73 0.54 -7.38
C VAL A 78 -5.26 -0.08 -6.08
N ILE A 79 -4.55 -1.21 -6.16
CA ILE A 79 -3.99 -1.89 -4.99
C ILE A 79 -2.46 -2.01 -5.00
N ASN A 80 -1.82 -1.85 -6.17
CA ASN A 80 -0.39 -2.10 -6.38
C ASN A 80 0.42 -0.81 -6.60
N LEU A 81 -0.04 0.34 -6.12
CA LEU A 81 0.73 1.59 -6.20
C LEU A 81 1.82 1.62 -5.13
N GLU A 82 2.98 1.07 -5.47
CA GLU A 82 4.20 1.18 -4.69
C GLU A 82 4.78 2.60 -4.84
N PHE A 83 5.18 3.22 -3.72
CA PHE A 83 5.56 4.63 -3.73
C PHE A 83 6.88 4.97 -3.04
N SER A 84 7.72 3.98 -2.71
CA SER A 84 8.97 4.20 -1.95
C SER A 84 9.99 5.09 -2.67
N ASP A 85 9.90 5.21 -4.00
CA ASP A 85 10.75 6.12 -4.80
C ASP A 85 10.16 7.53 -5.01
N THR A 86 9.02 7.82 -4.39
CA THR A 86 8.30 9.08 -4.60
C THR A 86 8.46 10.02 -3.41
N ARG A 87 7.99 11.27 -3.54
CA ARG A 87 7.98 12.22 -2.41
C ARG A 87 7.07 11.74 -1.27
N MET A 88 6.11 10.86 -1.56
CA MET A 88 5.19 10.30 -0.57
C MET A 88 5.91 9.40 0.45
N ASP A 89 7.06 8.84 0.11
CA ASP A 89 7.86 7.99 1.00
C ASP A 89 8.19 8.70 2.33
N SER A 90 8.50 10.00 2.26
CA SER A 90 8.91 10.83 3.39
C SER A 90 7.82 11.10 4.43
N ILE A 91 6.55 10.87 4.10
CA ILE A 91 5.40 11.14 4.97
C ILE A 91 4.70 9.88 5.46
N VAL A 92 5.19 8.69 5.07
CA VAL A 92 4.70 7.40 5.53
C VAL A 92 5.85 6.58 6.09
N GLU A 93 5.71 6.13 7.32
CA GLU A 93 6.66 5.27 8.01
C GLU A 93 5.90 4.05 8.50
N SER A 94 6.33 2.85 8.11
CA SER A 94 5.64 1.60 8.47
C SER A 94 5.61 1.38 9.99
N PRO A 95 4.86 0.40 10.52
CA PRO A 95 4.96 0.04 11.93
C PRO A 95 6.38 -0.41 12.29
N GLN A 96 6.86 -0.01 13.46
CA GLN A 96 8.21 -0.37 13.93
C GLN A 96 8.44 -1.87 13.94
N ILE A 97 7.40 -2.67 14.27
CA ILE A 97 7.50 -4.12 14.27
C ILE A 97 7.77 -4.70 12.87
N VAL A 98 7.22 -4.08 11.82
CA VAL A 98 7.45 -4.49 10.42
C VAL A 98 8.92 -4.26 10.05
N ARG A 99 9.47 -3.09 10.38
CA ARG A 99 10.90 -2.80 10.15
C ARG A 99 11.82 -3.78 10.90
N ARG A 100 11.47 -4.14 12.14
CA ARG A 100 12.25 -5.09 12.95
C ARG A 100 12.23 -6.52 12.42
N LEU A 101 11.15 -6.93 11.74
CA LEU A 101 10.99 -8.28 11.21
C LEU A 101 11.41 -8.41 9.74
N SER A 102 11.36 -7.32 8.98
CA SER A 102 11.58 -7.33 7.54
C SER A 102 12.95 -7.89 7.18
N TRP A 103 12.98 -8.97 6.40
CA TRP A 103 14.25 -9.50 5.89
C TRP A 103 14.95 -8.51 4.96
N VAL A 104 14.16 -7.78 4.17
CA VAL A 104 14.68 -6.77 3.24
C VAL A 104 15.34 -5.61 3.98
N GLU A 105 14.81 -5.20 5.14
CA GLU A 105 15.42 -4.11 5.91
C GLU A 105 16.65 -4.55 6.72
N ASN A 106 16.68 -5.80 7.18
CA ASN A 106 17.73 -6.25 8.12
C ASN A 106 18.87 -7.02 7.44
N TYR A 107 18.63 -7.63 6.28
CA TYR A 107 19.57 -8.58 5.68
C TYR A 107 19.81 -8.41 4.18
N TRP A 108 19.10 -7.50 3.50
CA TRP A 108 19.37 -7.26 2.08
C TRP A 108 20.69 -6.50 1.92
N PRO A 109 21.66 -7.01 1.14
CA PRO A 109 22.95 -6.34 0.97
C PRO A 109 22.83 -5.10 0.09
N ASP A 110 23.52 -4.02 0.48
CA ASP A 110 23.57 -2.77 -0.29
C ASP A 110 24.28 -2.93 -1.65
N ASP A 111 25.20 -3.90 -1.75
CA ASP A 111 25.98 -4.22 -2.96
C ASP A 111 25.37 -5.36 -3.79
N ALA A 112 24.12 -5.74 -3.51
CA ALA A 112 23.41 -6.73 -4.29
C ALA A 112 23.31 -6.31 -5.77
N LEU A 113 23.71 -7.21 -6.68
CA LEU A 113 23.57 -6.99 -8.13
C LEU A 113 22.09 -6.85 -8.54
N LEU A 114 21.21 -7.56 -7.83
CA LEU A 114 19.77 -7.38 -7.95
C LEU A 114 19.37 -6.28 -6.96
N GLY A 115 18.77 -5.20 -7.46
CA GLY A 115 18.36 -4.07 -6.62
C GLY A 115 17.43 -4.50 -5.47
N LYS A 116 17.42 -3.71 -4.39
CA LYS A 116 16.57 -3.94 -3.22
C LYS A 116 15.09 -4.07 -3.62
N PRO A 117 14.37 -5.13 -3.20
CA PRO A 117 12.96 -5.31 -3.51
C PRO A 117 12.13 -4.13 -2.99
N LYS A 118 11.30 -3.55 -3.86
CA LYS A 118 10.39 -2.44 -3.53
C LYS A 118 9.00 -2.99 -3.30
N VAL A 119 8.76 -3.44 -2.07
CA VAL A 119 7.51 -4.10 -1.66
C VAL A 119 7.08 -3.69 -0.25
N THR A 120 7.50 -2.50 0.21
CA THR A 120 7.34 -2.11 1.62
C THR A 120 6.25 -1.07 1.85
N LYS A 121 5.93 -0.24 0.86
CA LYS A 121 4.99 0.88 0.98
C LYS A 121 4.07 0.95 -0.24
N TYR A 122 2.79 0.59 -0.03
CA TYR A 122 1.74 0.62 -1.04
C TYR A 122 0.61 1.57 -0.65
N CYS A 123 0.10 2.31 -1.63
CA CYS A 123 -1.08 3.16 -1.48
C CYS A 123 -2.26 2.47 -2.19
N LEU A 124 -3.25 2.05 -1.41
CA LEU A 124 -4.45 1.42 -1.94
C LEU A 124 -5.55 2.49 -2.07
N ILE A 125 -6.15 2.57 -3.26
CA ILE A 125 -7.24 3.49 -3.54
C ILE A 125 -8.41 2.70 -4.13
N CYS A 126 -9.35 2.37 -3.24
CA CYS A 126 -10.55 1.60 -3.55
C CYS A 126 -11.76 2.54 -3.62
N VAL A 127 -12.63 2.34 -4.62
CA VAL A 127 -13.96 2.94 -4.61
C VAL A 127 -14.94 2.02 -3.88
N LYS A 128 -16.14 2.53 -3.57
CA LYS A 128 -17.21 1.68 -3.04
C LYS A 128 -17.45 0.49 -3.98
N ASP A 129 -17.69 -0.68 -3.39
CA ASP A 129 -17.95 -1.95 -4.06
C ASP A 129 -16.72 -2.56 -4.79
N SER A 130 -15.51 -2.04 -4.54
CA SER A 130 -14.28 -2.71 -4.94
C SER A 130 -14.09 -4.05 -4.23
N TYR A 131 -13.63 -5.06 -4.97
CA TYR A 131 -13.37 -6.41 -4.48
C TYR A 131 -12.10 -6.96 -5.11
N THR A 132 -11.26 -7.57 -4.28
CA THR A 132 -10.12 -8.39 -4.69
C THR A 132 -10.40 -9.80 -4.22
N ASP A 133 -10.31 -10.76 -5.14
CA ASP A 133 -10.63 -12.15 -4.82
C ASP A 133 -9.65 -12.77 -3.81
N PHE A 134 -10.05 -13.91 -3.23
CA PHE A 134 -9.23 -14.62 -2.26
C PHE A 134 -7.87 -14.98 -2.83
N HIS A 135 -6.81 -14.60 -2.12
CA HIS A 135 -5.43 -14.88 -2.53
C HIS A 135 -4.51 -15.01 -1.31
N ILE A 136 -3.30 -15.48 -1.58
CA ILE A 136 -2.18 -15.45 -0.64
C ILE A 136 -1.20 -14.39 -1.17
N GLU A 137 -0.67 -13.57 -0.27
CA GLU A 137 0.32 -12.56 -0.61
C GLU A 137 1.55 -13.18 -1.27
N CYS A 138 2.13 -12.46 -2.22
CA CYS A 138 3.25 -12.96 -3.01
C CYS A 138 4.41 -13.37 -2.11
N GLY A 139 4.97 -14.57 -2.36
CA GLY A 139 6.06 -15.12 -1.55
C GLY A 139 5.65 -15.56 -0.14
N GLY A 140 4.35 -15.62 0.18
CA GLY A 140 3.87 -15.92 1.53
C GLY A 140 4.21 -14.83 2.54
N ALA A 141 4.37 -13.59 2.06
CA ALA A 141 4.76 -12.46 2.91
C ALA A 141 3.67 -12.15 3.95
N SER A 142 4.11 -11.79 5.15
CA SER A 142 3.23 -11.11 6.12
C SER A 142 3.03 -9.66 5.68
N VAL A 143 1.83 -9.14 5.92
CA VAL A 143 1.43 -7.78 5.51
C VAL A 143 0.86 -6.98 6.67
N TRP A 144 0.94 -5.67 6.56
CA TRP A 144 0.30 -4.73 7.48
C TRP A 144 -0.60 -3.80 6.67
N TYR A 145 -1.78 -3.50 7.20
CA TYR A 145 -2.74 -2.59 6.58
C TYR A 145 -3.13 -1.48 7.55
N HIS A 146 -3.27 -0.27 7.04
CA HIS A 146 -3.78 0.88 7.77
C HIS A 146 -4.83 1.61 6.91
N VAL A 147 -6.06 1.69 7.42
CA VAL A 147 -7.14 2.42 6.77
C VAL A 147 -7.07 3.88 7.20
N LEU A 148 -6.80 4.78 6.25
CA LEU A 148 -6.79 6.22 6.50
C LEU A 148 -8.21 6.82 6.40
N LYS A 149 -9.02 6.31 5.46
CA LYS A 149 -10.37 6.78 5.11
C LYS A 149 -11.25 5.64 4.64
#